data_AF-A0A4Q7DNC0-F1
#
_entry.id   AF-A0A4Q7DNC0-F1
#
_cell.length_a   1.000
_cell.length_b   1.000
_cell.length_c   1.000
_cell.angle_alpha   90.00
_cell.angle_beta   90.00
_cell.angle_gamma   90.00
#
_symmetry.space_group_name_H-M   'P 1'
#
loop_
_entity.id
_entity.type
_entity.pdbx_description
1 polymer ?
#
loop_
_entity_poly.entity_id
_entity_poly.type
_entity_poly.pdbx_seq_one_letter_code
_entity_poly.pdbx_strand_id
1 'polypeptide(L)'
;MNKHYWNEFSSQYIDKDTEKKILKIYQYSLPKTKINTSSNIEINQLRTPDIAIDKVDVKLVQSVQIKRIFFQIKKYVNTNDYILCFPVIAVSEAIDSLNPGIYMFDISKDSIVKISNEVIFTEETQKIHVFWLLDLENALIVYGRTAFYQGIKHTMNVREKVYVGTKKEPLPLFNNQQKILKTIGINPRLALLIECDSIMEK
;
A
#
# COMPACT_ATOMS: atom_id res chain seq x y z
N MET A 1 19.69 -4.52 13.44
CA MET A 1 18.42 -5.25 13.25
C MET A 1 18.63 -6.72 13.62
N ASN A 2 17.95 -7.18 14.67
CA ASN A 2 18.34 -8.35 15.43
C ASN A 2 17.94 -9.65 14.72
N LYS A 3 18.93 -10.48 14.35
CA LYS A 3 18.79 -11.82 13.73
C LYS A 3 17.84 -12.75 14.49
N HIS A 4 17.61 -12.49 15.78
CA HIS A 4 16.72 -13.28 16.62
C HIS A 4 15.26 -13.28 16.16
N TYR A 5 14.77 -12.17 15.61
CA TYR A 5 13.35 -12.01 15.27
C TYR A 5 12.93 -12.88 14.07
N TRP A 6 13.82 -13.06 13.09
CA TRP A 6 13.58 -13.94 11.93
C TRP A 6 13.63 -15.43 12.30
N ASN A 7 14.41 -15.80 13.32
CA ASN A 7 14.53 -17.18 13.78
C ASN A 7 13.32 -17.60 14.62
N GLU A 8 12.74 -16.70 15.40
CA GLU A 8 11.51 -16.99 16.15
C GLU A 8 10.30 -17.09 15.22
N PHE A 9 10.20 -16.20 14.22
CA PHE A 9 9.12 -16.20 13.23
C PHE A 9 9.12 -17.46 12.34
N SER A 10 10.30 -17.97 11.98
CA SER A 10 10.43 -19.22 11.20
C SER A 10 10.15 -20.48 12.01
N SER A 11 10.35 -20.43 13.34
CA SER A 11 10.18 -21.61 14.21
C SER A 11 8.73 -21.95 14.56
N GLN A 12 7.80 -20.99 14.49
CA GLN A 12 6.48 -21.15 15.13
C GLN A 12 5.31 -21.46 14.19
N TYR A 13 5.38 -21.17 12.89
CA TYR A 13 4.16 -21.22 12.04
C TYR A 13 4.31 -21.85 10.66
N ILE A 14 5.49 -22.35 10.29
CA ILE A 14 5.68 -23.04 9.02
C ILE A 14 6.41 -24.35 9.29
N ASP A 15 5.69 -25.45 9.19
CA ASP A 15 6.29 -26.78 9.14
C ASP A 15 7.40 -26.78 8.08
N LYS A 16 8.60 -27.26 8.41
CA LYS A 16 9.77 -27.26 7.50
C LYS A 16 9.46 -27.96 6.19
N ASP A 17 8.52 -28.89 6.17
CA ASP A 17 8.03 -29.53 4.95
C ASP A 17 7.12 -28.63 4.11
N THR A 18 6.31 -27.77 4.76
CA THR A 18 5.53 -26.73 4.09
C THR A 18 6.42 -25.60 3.58
N GLU A 19 7.43 -25.19 4.33
CA GLU A 19 8.46 -24.22 3.90
C GLU A 19 9.22 -24.75 2.68
N LYS A 20 9.67 -26.02 2.72
CA LYS A 20 10.31 -26.68 1.57
C LYS A 20 9.36 -26.86 0.38
N LYS A 21 8.07 -27.14 0.59
CA LYS A 21 7.07 -27.22 -0.48
C LYS A 21 6.84 -25.86 -1.13
N ILE A 22 6.72 -24.79 -0.33
CA ILE A 22 6.63 -23.40 -0.79
C ILE A 22 7.89 -23.05 -1.60
N LEU A 23 9.09 -23.30 -1.07
CA LEU A 23 10.37 -23.06 -1.76
C LEU A 23 10.55 -23.92 -3.03
N LYS A 24 10.04 -25.15 -3.07
CA LYS A 24 10.04 -26.02 -4.27
C LYS A 24 9.05 -25.55 -5.34
N ILE A 25 7.86 -25.07 -4.96
CA ILE A 25 6.91 -24.42 -5.88
C ILE A 25 7.55 -23.15 -6.47
N TYR A 26 8.34 -22.41 -5.70
CA TYR A 26 9.12 -21.26 -6.17
C TYR A 26 10.32 -21.59 -7.09
N GLN A 27 10.76 -22.86 -7.19
CA GLN A 27 11.88 -23.25 -8.06
C GLN A 27 11.47 -23.81 -9.43
N TYR A 28 10.23 -24.27 -9.61
CA TYR A 28 9.80 -24.91 -10.85
C TYR A 28 8.35 -24.61 -11.23
N SER A 29 8.00 -23.36 -11.51
CA SER A 29 6.84 -23.04 -12.39
C SER A 29 6.69 -21.54 -12.62
N LEU A 30 7.60 -20.91 -13.38
CA LEU A 30 7.22 -19.75 -14.19
C LEU A 30 7.93 -19.86 -15.54
N PRO A 31 7.22 -19.64 -16.66
CA PRO A 31 7.78 -19.82 -17.99
C PRO A 31 8.99 -18.90 -18.17
N LYS A 32 10.06 -19.44 -18.77
CA LYS A 32 11.29 -18.70 -19.14
C LYS A 32 11.06 -17.77 -20.34
N THR A 33 9.87 -17.20 -20.49
CA THR A 33 9.58 -16.23 -21.54
C THR A 33 10.06 -14.87 -21.06
N LYS A 34 11.02 -14.28 -21.79
CA LYS A 34 11.30 -12.86 -21.71
C LYS A 34 9.98 -12.13 -21.98
N ILE A 35 9.48 -11.40 -20.99
CA ILE A 35 8.32 -10.53 -21.16
C ILE A 35 8.75 -9.48 -22.18
N ASN A 36 8.06 -9.46 -23.31
CA ASN A 36 8.27 -8.50 -24.36
C ASN A 36 7.70 -7.17 -23.84
N THR A 37 8.54 -6.17 -23.57
CA THR A 37 8.16 -4.84 -23.06
C THR A 37 7.36 -4.01 -24.06
N SER A 38 6.87 -4.62 -25.14
CA SER A 38 6.06 -4.00 -26.20
C SER A 38 4.56 -4.02 -25.92
N SER A 39 4.11 -4.61 -24.80
CA SER A 39 2.74 -4.42 -24.33
C SER A 39 2.62 -3.06 -23.63
N ASN A 40 1.79 -2.17 -24.18
CA ASN A 40 1.36 -0.89 -23.58
C ASN A 40 0.57 -1.12 -22.28
N ILE A 41 1.18 -1.74 -21.27
CA ILE A 41 0.60 -1.82 -19.93
C ILE A 41 0.91 -0.47 -19.26
N GLU A 42 -0.12 0.28 -18.90
CA GLU A 42 0.02 1.56 -18.20
C GLU A 42 0.42 1.32 -16.73
N ILE A 43 1.70 1.01 -16.49
CA ILE A 43 2.28 0.82 -15.14
C ILE A 43 2.55 2.19 -14.46
N ASN A 44 2.32 3.29 -15.19
CA ASN A 44 2.50 4.66 -14.73
C ASN A 44 1.28 5.22 -13.97
N GLN A 45 0.17 4.49 -13.86
CA GLN A 45 -1.01 4.95 -13.14
C GLN A 45 -1.10 4.35 -11.74
N LEU A 46 -1.50 5.18 -10.77
CA LEU A 46 -1.84 4.71 -9.44
C LEU A 46 -3.12 3.86 -9.52
N ARG A 47 -3.14 2.69 -8.88
CA ARG A 47 -4.36 1.88 -8.82
C ARG A 47 -5.50 2.68 -8.21
N THR A 48 -6.62 2.71 -8.92
CA THR A 48 -7.89 3.26 -8.46
C THR A 48 -8.90 2.12 -8.30
N PRO A 49 -9.81 2.20 -7.32
CA PRO A 49 -10.83 1.16 -7.13
C PRO A 49 -11.89 1.21 -8.24
N ASP A 50 -12.32 0.03 -8.70
CA ASP A 50 -13.42 -0.10 -9.67
C ASP A 50 -14.78 0.26 -9.06
N ILE A 51 -14.94 -0.04 -7.77
CA ILE A 51 -16.16 0.22 -7.00
C ILE A 51 -15.88 1.30 -5.97
N ALA A 52 -16.70 2.35 -5.99
CA ALA A 52 -16.64 3.48 -5.07
C ALA A 52 -17.98 3.60 -4.33
N ILE A 53 -17.92 3.71 -3.00
CA ILE A 53 -19.09 4.04 -2.17
C ILE A 53 -19.38 5.54 -2.28
N ASP A 54 -18.33 6.35 -2.19
CA ASP A 54 -18.42 7.81 -2.22
C ASP A 54 -17.14 8.40 -2.82
N LYS A 55 -17.21 9.65 -3.28
CA LYS A 55 -16.08 10.39 -3.88
C LYS A 55 -16.09 11.82 -3.40
N VAL A 56 -14.93 12.27 -2.92
CA VAL A 56 -14.72 13.63 -2.44
C VAL A 56 -13.61 14.28 -3.28
N ASP A 57 -13.90 15.43 -3.90
CA ASP A 57 -12.88 16.25 -4.56
C ASP A 57 -11.83 16.67 -3.52
N VAL A 58 -10.55 16.48 -3.85
CA VAL A 58 -9.44 16.80 -2.94
C VAL A 58 -9.44 18.28 -2.53
N LYS A 59 -10.00 19.17 -3.34
CA LYS A 59 -10.14 20.60 -3.02
C LYS A 59 -11.03 20.84 -1.80
N LEU A 60 -12.05 20.00 -1.60
CA LEU A 60 -13.03 20.10 -0.50
C LEU A 60 -12.50 19.58 0.83
N VAL A 61 -11.47 18.71 0.82
CA VAL A 61 -10.82 18.20 2.03
C VAL A 61 -10.06 19.32 2.72
N GLN A 62 -10.34 19.67 3.97
CA GLN A 62 -9.62 20.79 4.62
C GLN A 62 -8.32 20.33 5.30
N SER A 63 -8.21 19.05 5.68
CA SER A 63 -7.00 18.45 6.22
C SER A 63 -5.76 18.73 5.35
N VAL A 64 -4.89 19.58 5.88
CA VAL A 64 -3.64 20.00 5.24
C VAL A 64 -2.73 18.80 4.98
N GLN A 65 -2.71 17.82 5.90
CA GLN A 65 -1.86 16.64 5.78
C GLN A 65 -2.33 15.72 4.65
N ILE A 66 -3.63 15.44 4.55
CA ILE A 66 -4.19 14.62 3.46
C ILE A 66 -3.93 15.28 2.12
N LYS A 67 -4.18 16.60 1.99
CA LYS A 67 -3.87 17.37 0.79
C LYS A 67 -2.40 17.28 0.41
N ARG A 68 -1.49 17.45 1.38
CA ARG A 68 -0.05 17.37 1.15
C ARG A 68 0.38 15.98 0.66
N ILE A 69 -0.09 14.92 1.30
CA ILE A 69 0.15 13.54 0.89
C ILE A 69 -0.33 13.33 -0.55
N PHE A 70 -1.57 13.72 -0.86
CA PHE A 70 -2.15 13.62 -2.20
C PHE A 70 -1.27 14.31 -3.25
N PHE A 71 -0.90 15.57 -3.05
CA PHE A 71 -0.13 16.32 -4.04
C PHE A 71 1.30 15.79 -4.21
N GLN A 72 1.93 15.26 -3.16
CA GLN A 72 3.24 14.62 -3.29
C GLN A 72 3.15 13.29 -4.06
N ILE A 73 2.10 12.50 -3.85
CA ILE A 73 1.84 11.29 -4.64
C ILE A 73 1.59 11.67 -6.09
N LYS A 74 0.73 12.66 -6.36
CA LYS A 74 0.46 13.17 -7.71
C LYS A 74 1.74 13.62 -8.41
N LYS A 75 2.59 14.37 -7.70
CA LYS A 75 3.90 14.76 -8.21
C LYS A 75 4.76 13.55 -8.56
N TYR A 76 4.81 12.54 -7.68
CA TYR A 76 5.57 11.32 -7.93
C TYR A 76 5.04 10.57 -9.16
N VAL A 77 3.74 10.33 -9.25
CA VAL A 77 3.10 9.65 -10.40
C VAL A 77 3.41 10.39 -11.70
N ASN A 78 3.30 11.72 -11.72
CA ASN A 78 3.52 12.51 -12.94
C ASN A 78 4.99 12.58 -13.39
N THR A 79 5.95 12.25 -12.52
CA THR A 79 7.39 12.37 -12.84
C THR A 79 8.11 11.04 -13.03
N ASN A 80 7.47 9.90 -12.76
CA ASN A 80 8.10 8.58 -12.84
C ASN A 80 7.39 7.70 -13.87
N ASP A 81 8.16 6.87 -14.56
CA ASP A 81 7.67 6.00 -15.63
C ASP A 81 6.77 4.86 -15.12
N TYR A 82 6.84 4.54 -13.83
CA TYR A 82 6.03 3.51 -13.21
C TYR A 82 5.85 3.76 -11.72
N ILE A 83 4.74 3.26 -11.18
CA ILE A 83 4.45 3.24 -9.75
C ILE A 83 4.10 1.82 -9.31
N LEU A 84 4.82 1.33 -8.31
CA LEU A 84 4.66 -0.05 -7.80
C LEU A 84 3.93 -0.10 -6.47
N CYS A 85 3.44 1.03 -5.98
CA CYS A 85 2.76 1.07 -4.71
C CYS A 85 1.51 1.93 -4.79
N PHE A 86 0.54 1.62 -3.94
CA PHE A 86 -0.62 2.45 -3.77
C PHE A 86 -0.92 2.63 -2.28
N PRO A 87 -1.09 3.88 -1.81
CA PRO A 87 -1.48 4.13 -0.44
C PRO A 87 -3.00 4.00 -0.29
N VAL A 88 -3.41 3.42 0.83
CA VAL A 88 -4.80 3.34 1.28
C VAL A 88 -4.91 4.12 2.59
N ILE A 89 -5.91 4.97 2.72
CA ILE A 89 -6.12 5.78 3.92
C ILE A 89 -7.27 5.17 4.73
N ALA A 90 -7.08 4.95 6.02
CA ALA A 90 -8.17 4.74 6.95
C ALA A 90 -8.40 6.00 7.78
N VAL A 91 -9.66 6.40 7.89
CA VAL A 91 -10.13 7.54 8.66
C VAL A 91 -11.06 6.99 9.75
N SER A 92 -10.67 7.14 11.02
CA SER A 92 -11.40 6.53 12.15
C SER A 92 -12.52 7.41 12.71
N GLU A 93 -12.41 8.72 12.55
CA GLU A 93 -13.43 9.71 12.92
C GLU A 93 -13.70 10.65 11.74
N ALA A 94 -14.84 11.33 11.72
CA ALA A 94 -15.12 12.29 10.67
C ALA A 94 -14.09 13.44 10.69
N ILE A 95 -13.49 13.73 9.53
CA ILE A 95 -12.54 14.82 9.33
C ILE A 95 -13.02 15.61 8.12
N ASP A 96 -13.55 16.80 8.37
CA ASP A 96 -14.14 17.68 7.35
C ASP A 96 -15.23 16.96 6.52
N SER A 97 -15.01 16.85 5.21
CA SER A 97 -15.85 16.15 4.24
C SER A 97 -15.58 14.63 4.16
N LEU A 98 -14.61 14.11 4.91
CA LEU A 98 -14.30 12.69 4.96
C LEU A 98 -14.97 12.05 6.17
N ASN A 99 -16.00 11.26 5.91
CA ASN A 99 -16.61 10.41 6.94
C ASN A 99 -15.64 9.27 7.35
N PRO A 100 -15.86 8.62 8.51
CA PRO A 100 -15.09 7.43 8.86
C PRO A 100 -15.18 6.37 7.75
N GLY A 101 -14.06 5.70 7.46
CA GLY A 101 -13.97 4.65 6.46
C GLY A 101 -12.59 4.48 5.85
N ILE A 102 -12.52 3.67 4.79
CA ILE A 102 -11.28 3.41 4.04
C ILE A 102 -11.37 4.03 2.65
N TYR A 103 -10.27 4.65 2.23
CA TYR A 103 -10.18 5.47 1.05
C TYR A 103 -8.94 5.16 0.21
N MET A 104 -9.05 5.42 -1.09
CA MET A 104 -7.94 5.41 -2.05
C MET A 104 -7.88 6.74 -2.79
N PHE A 105 -6.69 7.12 -3.25
CA PHE A 105 -6.55 8.30 -4.09
C PHE A 105 -6.85 7.98 -5.56
N ASP A 106 -7.64 8.82 -6.20
CA ASP A 106 -7.80 8.87 -7.65
C ASP A 106 -7.12 10.14 -8.16
N ILE A 107 -5.83 9.98 -8.50
CA ILE A 107 -4.97 11.07 -8.97
C ILE A 107 -5.47 11.64 -10.30
N SER A 108 -6.09 10.80 -11.15
CA SER A 108 -6.57 11.20 -12.47
C SER A 108 -7.75 12.18 -12.38
N LYS A 109 -8.58 12.03 -11.35
CA LYS A 109 -9.78 12.85 -11.12
C LYS A 109 -9.64 13.85 -9.98
N ASP A 110 -8.44 14.02 -9.42
CA ASP A 110 -8.21 14.88 -8.26
C ASP A 110 -9.17 14.61 -7.10
N SER A 111 -9.39 13.32 -6.79
CA SER A 111 -10.38 12.91 -5.79
C SER A 111 -9.86 11.85 -4.83
N ILE A 112 -10.53 11.75 -3.68
CA ILE A 112 -10.37 10.68 -2.70
C ILE A 112 -11.64 9.83 -2.74
N VAL A 113 -11.46 8.54 -2.96
CA VAL A 113 -12.54 7.59 -3.21
C VAL A 113 -12.72 6.69 -2.01
N LYS A 114 -13.92 6.66 -1.43
CA LYS A 114 -14.28 5.75 -0.35
C LYS A 114 -14.55 4.36 -0.92
N ILE A 115 -13.85 3.35 -0.39
CA ILE A 115 -13.97 1.96 -0.85
C ILE A 115 -14.63 1.06 0.20
N SER A 116 -14.64 1.47 1.46
CA SER A 116 -15.27 0.73 2.55
C SER A 116 -15.75 1.66 3.66
N ASN A 117 -16.85 1.29 4.31
CA ASN A 117 -17.35 1.94 5.53
C ASN A 117 -16.70 1.36 6.81
N GLU A 118 -15.88 0.32 6.67
CA GLU A 118 -15.15 -0.26 7.80
C GLU A 118 -14.18 0.76 8.41
N VAL A 119 -14.05 0.70 9.73
CA VAL A 119 -13.13 1.55 10.48
C VAL A 119 -12.06 0.67 11.10
N ILE A 120 -10.80 1.02 10.84
CA ILE A 120 -9.67 0.36 11.49
C ILE A 120 -9.38 1.13 12.77
N PHE A 121 -9.76 0.52 13.89
CA PHE A 121 -9.38 1.00 15.21
C PHE A 121 -7.96 0.52 15.52
N THR A 122 -7.09 1.48 15.79
CA THR A 122 -5.79 1.23 16.43
C THR A 122 -5.90 1.68 17.89
N GLU A 123 -4.99 1.20 18.75
CA GLU A 123 -4.89 1.71 20.13
C GLU A 123 -4.42 3.17 20.17
N GLU A 124 -4.06 3.73 19.02
CA GLU A 124 -3.61 5.10 18.87
C GLU A 124 -4.78 6.08 18.77
N THR A 125 -4.58 7.29 19.30
CA THR A 125 -5.53 8.41 19.25
C THR A 125 -5.66 9.04 17.86
N GLN A 126 -4.82 8.64 16.92
CA GLN A 126 -4.64 9.30 15.63
C GLN A 126 -5.82 8.94 14.71
N LYS A 127 -6.39 9.96 14.07
CA LYS A 127 -7.62 9.82 13.29
C LYS A 127 -7.41 9.31 11.86
N ILE A 128 -6.18 9.36 11.37
CA ILE A 128 -5.81 9.06 9.99
C ILE A 128 -4.62 8.10 10.00
N HIS A 129 -4.79 6.97 9.32
CA HIS A 129 -3.73 6.01 9.06
C HIS A 129 -3.55 5.81 7.56
N VAL A 130 -2.31 5.69 7.11
CA VAL A 130 -1.96 5.43 5.71
C VAL A 130 -1.24 4.10 5.61
N PHE A 131 -1.80 3.18 4.85
CA PHE A 131 -1.27 1.87 4.54
C PHE A 131 -0.54 1.92 3.21
N TRP A 132 0.74 1.60 3.21
CA TRP A 132 1.56 1.56 1.99
C TRP A 132 1.60 0.14 1.44
N LEU A 133 0.91 -0.06 0.31
CA LEU A 133 0.76 -1.36 -0.32
C LEU A 133 1.64 -1.43 -1.56
N LEU A 134 2.43 -2.50 -1.67
CA LEU A 134 3.13 -2.89 -2.88
C LEU A 134 2.16 -3.62 -3.81
N ASP A 135 2.07 -3.16 -5.05
CA ASP A 135 1.40 -3.82 -6.16
C ASP A 135 2.27 -4.97 -6.68
N LEU A 136 1.86 -6.19 -6.35
CA LEU A 136 2.64 -7.39 -6.69
C LEU A 136 2.65 -7.65 -8.19
N GLU A 137 1.56 -7.35 -8.89
CA GLU A 137 1.45 -7.57 -10.33
C GLU A 137 2.37 -6.62 -11.10
N ASN A 138 2.28 -5.32 -10.82
CA ASN A 138 3.13 -4.33 -11.48
C ASN A 138 4.61 -4.57 -11.14
N ALA A 139 4.93 -4.92 -9.89
CA ALA A 139 6.29 -5.22 -9.50
C ALA A 139 6.84 -6.47 -10.22
N LEU A 140 6.03 -7.50 -10.40
CA LEU A 140 6.40 -8.70 -11.17
C LEU A 140 6.62 -8.39 -12.64
N ILE A 141 5.80 -7.53 -13.24
CA ILE A 141 5.98 -7.10 -14.63
C ILE A 141 7.29 -6.34 -14.80
N VAL A 142 7.59 -5.39 -13.91
CA VAL A 142 8.77 -4.51 -14.02
C VAL A 142 10.07 -5.22 -13.67
N TYR A 143 10.08 -6.00 -12.59
CA TYR A 143 11.31 -6.54 -12.00
C TYR A 143 11.41 -8.07 -12.02
N GLY A 144 10.37 -8.78 -12.47
CA GLY A 144 10.34 -10.23 -12.55
C GLY A 144 10.72 -10.88 -11.22
N ARG A 145 11.81 -11.64 -11.22
CA ARG A 145 12.27 -12.40 -10.04
C ARG A 145 12.67 -11.53 -8.85
N THR A 146 12.99 -10.25 -9.05
CA THR A 146 13.40 -9.35 -7.96
C THR A 146 12.29 -8.41 -7.50
N ALA A 147 11.05 -8.64 -7.98
CA ALA A 147 9.86 -7.83 -7.70
C ALA A 147 9.64 -7.51 -6.23
N PHE A 148 9.76 -8.49 -5.34
CA PHE A 148 9.56 -8.26 -3.90
C PHE A 148 10.59 -7.28 -3.33
N TYR A 149 11.88 -7.55 -3.52
CA TYR A 149 12.94 -6.71 -2.97
C TYR A 149 12.92 -5.29 -3.56
N GLN A 150 12.82 -5.18 -4.89
CA GLN A 150 12.80 -3.89 -5.56
C GLN A 150 11.49 -3.13 -5.30
N GLY A 151 10.37 -3.84 -5.22
CA GLY A 151 9.06 -3.30 -4.89
C GLY A 151 8.99 -2.72 -3.47
N ILE A 152 9.54 -3.42 -2.47
CA ILE A 152 9.66 -2.91 -1.10
C ILE A 152 10.50 -1.63 -1.08
N LYS A 153 11.68 -1.65 -1.72
CA LYS A 153 12.57 -0.50 -1.80
C LYS A 153 11.89 0.69 -2.49
N HIS A 154 11.18 0.44 -3.59
CA HIS A 154 10.40 1.45 -4.30
C HIS A 154 9.32 2.04 -3.38
N THR A 155 8.50 1.20 -2.74
CA THR A 155 7.42 1.62 -1.84
C THR A 155 7.96 2.50 -0.70
N MET A 156 9.05 2.09 -0.05
CA MET A 156 9.66 2.88 1.02
C MET A 156 10.23 4.22 0.53
N ASN A 157 10.83 4.25 -0.66
CA ASN A 157 11.31 5.49 -1.27
C ASN A 157 10.18 6.45 -1.61
N VAL A 158 9.06 5.94 -2.13
CA VAL A 158 7.85 6.76 -2.41
C VAL A 158 7.31 7.31 -1.11
N ARG A 159 7.12 6.44 -0.11
CA ARG A 159 6.65 6.80 1.22
C ARG A 159 7.45 7.95 1.82
N GLU A 160 8.78 7.85 1.89
CA GLU A 160 9.63 8.90 2.47
C GLU A 160 9.56 10.22 1.68
N LYS A 161 9.45 10.17 0.35
CA LYS A 161 9.25 11.37 -0.49
C LYS A 161 7.89 12.03 -0.25
N VAL A 162 6.85 11.23 -0.05
CA VAL A 162 5.48 11.72 0.15
C VAL A 162 5.33 12.43 1.50
N TYR A 163 6.03 11.97 2.53
CA TYR A 163 5.99 12.57 3.86
C TYR A 163 6.96 13.73 4.08
N VAL A 164 7.58 14.28 3.05
CA VAL A 164 8.44 15.46 3.20
C VAL A 164 7.63 16.60 3.81
N GLY A 165 7.92 16.92 5.08
CA GLY A 165 7.27 17.92 5.92
C GLY A 165 5.86 17.56 6.44
N THR A 166 5.51 16.28 6.45
CA THR A 166 4.36 15.73 7.19
C THR A 166 4.88 14.91 8.37
N LYS A 167 4.36 15.18 9.58
CA LYS A 167 4.74 14.41 10.76
C LYS A 167 3.94 13.09 10.76
N LYS A 168 4.65 11.98 10.89
CA LYS A 168 4.10 10.63 10.94
C LYS A 168 4.70 9.84 12.09
N GLU A 169 3.94 8.88 12.60
CA GLU A 169 4.40 7.87 13.54
C GLU A 169 4.18 6.49 12.90
N PRO A 170 5.23 5.66 12.77
CA PRO A 170 5.08 4.33 12.22
C PRO A 170 4.27 3.47 13.20
N LEU A 171 3.22 2.84 12.69
CA LEU A 171 2.42 1.89 13.44
C LEU A 171 3.12 0.53 13.43
N PRO A 172 3.18 -0.19 14.56
CA PRO A 172 3.65 -1.56 14.54
C PRO A 172 2.80 -2.37 13.57
N LEU A 173 3.46 -2.94 12.56
CA LEU A 173 2.81 -3.81 11.58
C LEU A 173 2.07 -4.91 12.32
N PHE A 174 0.75 -4.89 12.18
CA PHE A 174 -0.10 -5.81 12.90
C PHE A 174 0.25 -7.26 12.56
N ASN A 175 0.16 -8.13 13.55
CA ASN A 175 0.55 -9.54 13.47
C ASN A 175 -0.21 -10.37 12.41
N ASN A 176 -1.22 -9.82 11.73
CA ASN A 176 -1.96 -10.50 10.68
C ASN A 176 -2.29 -9.58 9.48
N GLN A 177 -1.34 -9.50 8.55
CA GLN A 177 -1.48 -8.74 7.30
C GLN A 177 -2.71 -9.13 6.48
N GLN A 178 -3.04 -10.44 6.37
CA GLN A 178 -4.18 -10.88 5.57
C GLN A 178 -5.50 -10.37 6.14
N LYS A 179 -5.63 -10.36 7.47
CA LYS A 179 -6.80 -9.80 8.17
C LYS A 179 -6.97 -8.33 7.82
N ILE A 180 -5.90 -7.55 7.83
CA ILE A 180 -5.96 -6.11 7.51
C ILE A 180 -6.31 -5.87 6.07
N LEU A 181 -5.64 -6.54 5.13
CA LEU A 181 -5.93 -6.40 3.71
C LEU A 181 -7.41 -6.69 3.44
N LYS A 182 -7.95 -7.72 4.09
CA LYS A 182 -9.39 -8.01 4.03
C LYS A 182 -10.24 -6.88 4.62
N THR A 183 -9.88 -6.33 5.78
CA THR A 183 -10.59 -5.21 6.41
C THR A 183 -10.55 -3.94 5.54
N ILE A 184 -9.42 -3.61 4.91
CA ILE A 184 -9.32 -2.47 3.98
C ILE A 184 -9.98 -2.73 2.63
N GLY A 185 -10.52 -3.94 2.39
CA GLY A 185 -11.16 -4.29 1.12
C GLY A 185 -10.18 -4.56 -0.03
N ILE A 186 -8.91 -4.88 0.27
CA ILE A 186 -7.87 -5.16 -0.72
C ILE A 186 -7.59 -6.67 -0.79
N ASN A 187 -7.49 -7.19 -2.01
CA ASN A 187 -7.17 -8.61 -2.23
C ASN A 187 -5.69 -8.89 -1.85
N PRO A 188 -5.43 -9.78 -0.87
CA PRO A 188 -4.07 -10.09 -0.44
C PRO A 188 -3.22 -10.81 -1.49
N ARG A 189 -3.82 -11.29 -2.59
CA ARG A 189 -3.07 -11.84 -3.74
C ARG A 189 -2.49 -10.76 -4.65
N LEU A 190 -3.03 -9.55 -4.62
CA LEU A 190 -2.63 -8.44 -5.48
C LEU A 190 -1.71 -7.45 -4.78
N ALA A 191 -1.73 -7.44 -3.44
CA ALA A 191 -1.08 -6.41 -2.65
C ALA A 191 -0.31 -6.99 -1.46
N LEU A 192 0.83 -6.37 -1.15
CA LEU A 192 1.59 -6.62 0.06
C LEU A 192 1.66 -5.34 0.91
N LEU A 193 1.23 -5.39 2.16
CA LEU A 193 1.41 -4.30 3.11
C LEU A 193 2.88 -4.19 3.48
N ILE A 194 3.48 -3.03 3.20
CA ILE A 194 4.88 -2.76 3.49
C ILE A 194 5.03 -2.00 4.79
N GLU A 195 4.21 -0.96 4.98
CA GLU A 195 4.31 -0.07 6.14
C GLU A 195 2.94 0.56 6.44
N CYS A 196 2.73 0.94 7.69
CA CYS A 196 1.56 1.70 8.11
C CYS A 196 2.00 2.91 8.94
N ASP A 197 1.42 4.08 8.67
CA ASP A 197 1.72 5.31 9.38
C ASP A 197 0.47 5.97 9.91
N SER A 198 0.54 6.42 11.16
CA SER A 198 -0.40 7.38 11.71
C SER A 198 0.02 8.80 11.34
N ILE A 199 -0.93 9.57 10.82
CA ILE A 199 -0.71 10.96 10.46
C ILE A 199 -1.09 11.84 11.64
N MET A 200 -0.16 12.72 12.03
CA MET A 200 -0.42 13.66 13.11
C MET A 200 -0.98 14.95 12.53
N GLU A 201 -2.25 15.22 12.81
CA GLU A 201 -2.80 16.56 12.62
C GLU A 201 -2.27 17.45 13.75
N LYS A 202 -1.57 18.52 13.36
CA LYS A 202 -1.15 19.60 14.27
C LYS A 202 -2.03 20.81 14.01
#